data_AF-V8D3W7-F1
#
_entry.id   AF-V8D3W7-F1
#
_cell.length_a   1.000
_cell.length_b   1.000
_cell.length_c   1.000
_cell.angle_alpha   90.00
_cell.angle_beta   90.00
_cell.angle_gamma   90.00
#
_symmetry.space_group_name_H-M   'P 1'
#
loop_
_entity.id
_entity.type
_entity.pdbx_description
1 polymer ?
#
loop_
_entity_poly.entity_id
_entity_poly.type
_entity_poly.pdbx_seq_one_letter_code
_entity_poly.pdbx_strand_id
1 'polypeptide(L)' 'MTTSDNTLYEHETPEYREQLVYELHHDHGHSLSALSDMFEVSTGEIRQWMDTYIARTDAQAATAQPGLFDI' A
#
# COMPACT_ATOMS: atom_id res chain seq x y z
N MET A 1 -8.43 31.31 -7.56
CA MET A 1 -9.24 30.52 -6.61
C MET A 1 -9.20 29.09 -7.11
N THR A 2 -8.50 28.23 -6.38
CA THR A 2 -8.26 26.82 -6.67
C THR A 2 -9.57 26.06 -6.52
N THR A 3 -10.24 25.76 -7.63
CA THR A 3 -11.34 24.80 -7.66
C THR A 3 -10.71 23.43 -7.47
N SER A 4 -10.99 22.85 -6.32
CA SER A 4 -10.59 21.53 -5.85
C SER A 4 -10.54 20.50 -6.97
N ASP A 5 -9.32 20.05 -7.30
CA ASP A 5 -9.03 18.84 -8.08
C ASP A 5 -9.37 17.59 -7.24
N ASN A 6 -10.61 17.52 -6.77
CA ASN A 6 -11.15 16.45 -5.94
C ASN A 6 -11.69 15.30 -6.81
N THR A 7 -11.18 15.17 -8.03
CA THR A 7 -11.64 14.26 -9.09
C THR A 7 -10.85 12.95 -9.15
N LEU A 8 -9.87 12.76 -8.27
CA LEU A 8 -8.97 11.60 -8.26
C LEU A 8 -9.36 10.49 -7.27
N TYR A 9 -10.37 10.69 -6.42
CA TYR A 9 -10.68 9.80 -5.29
C TYR A 9 -11.86 8.85 -5.49
N GLU A 10 -12.51 8.82 -6.65
CA GLU A 10 -13.70 7.97 -6.87
C GLU A 10 -13.37 6.47 -7.10
N HIS A 11 -12.08 6.12 -7.21
CA HIS A 11 -11.62 4.74 -7.45
C HIS A 11 -10.58 4.24 -6.45
N GLU A 12 -10.47 4.89 -5.29
CA GLU A 12 -9.53 4.48 -4.26
C GLU A 12 -10.07 3.25 -3.52
N THR A 13 -9.69 2.04 -3.97
CA THR A 13 -10.00 0.82 -3.24
C THR A 13 -9.07 0.70 -2.03
N PRO A 14 -9.46 -0.05 -0.98
CA PRO A 14 -8.56 -0.33 0.15
C PRO A 14 -7.23 -0.92 -0.31
N GLU A 15 -7.25 -1.81 -1.30
CA GLU A 15 -6.05 -2.44 -1.85
C GLU A 15 -5.13 -1.43 -2.54
N TYR A 16 -5.69 -0.43 -3.21
CA TYR A 16 -4.91 0.64 -3.84
C TYR A 16 -4.21 1.51 -2.78
N ARG A 17 -4.87 1.84 -1.67
CA ARG A 17 -4.25 2.58 -0.55
C ARG A 17 -3.10 1.82 0.08
N GLU A 18 -3.31 0.53 0.31
CA GLU A 18 -2.30 -0.37 0.88
C GLU A 18 -1.06 -0.46 -0.01
N GLN A 19 -1.25 -0.61 -1.33
CA GLN A 19 -0.17 -0.59 -2.32
C GLN A 19 0.55 0.76 -2.35
N LEU A 20 -0.20 1.86 -2.44
CA LEU A 20 0.37 3.20 -2.54
C LEU A 20 1.22 3.55 -1.32
N VAL A 21 0.75 3.21 -0.11
CA VAL A 21 1.52 3.42 1.12
C VAL A 21 2.79 2.58 1.13
N TYR A 22 2.73 1.33 0.66
CA TYR A 22 3.93 0.49 0.53
C TYR A 22 4.94 1.10 -0.45
N GLU A 23 4.53 1.52 -1.64
CA GLU A 23 5.40 2.14 -2.65
C GLU A 23 6.01 3.45 -2.15
N LEU A 24 5.23 4.31 -1.52
CA LEU A 24 5.72 5.57 -0.95
C LEU A 24 6.74 5.33 0.18
N HIS A 25 6.53 4.31 1.01
CA HIS A 25 7.48 3.97 2.06
C HIS A 25 8.75 3.30 1.52
N HIS A 26 8.59 2.28 0.67
CA HIS A 26 9.67 1.40 0.21
C HIS A 26 10.48 2.01 -0.93
N ASP A 27 9.81 2.52 -1.97
CA ASP A 27 10.46 2.97 -3.21
C ASP A 27 10.84 4.46 -3.15
N HIS A 28 9.99 5.26 -2.50
CA HIS A 28 10.20 6.70 -2.35
C HIS A 28 10.84 7.10 -1.00
N GLY A 29 10.95 6.17 -0.06
CA GLY A 29 11.65 6.38 1.22
C GLY A 29 10.93 7.31 2.20
N HIS A 30 9.61 7.53 2.05
CA HIS A 30 8.85 8.35 2.98
C HIS A 30 8.80 7.71 4.37
N SER A 31 8.92 8.52 5.43
CA SER A 31 8.75 8.03 6.79
C SER A 31 7.28 7.72 7.09
N LEU A 32 7.04 6.84 8.05
CA LEU A 32 5.67 6.53 8.51
C LEU A 32 4.94 7.77 9.04
N SER A 33 5.67 8.72 9.63
CA SER A 33 5.09 10.00 10.06
C SER A 33 4.63 10.85 8.88
N ALA A 34 5.43 10.94 7.81
CA ALA A 34 5.05 11.69 6.63
C ALA A 34 3.83 11.08 5.93
N LEU A 35 3.73 9.75 5.91
CA LEU A 35 2.56 9.04 5.39
C LEU A 35 1.34 9.23 6.28
N SER A 36 1.51 9.16 7.60
CA SER A 36 0.45 9.45 8.58
C SER A 36 -0.14 10.86 8.37
N ASP A 37 0.71 11.85 8.15
CA ASP A 37 0.28 13.23 7.85
C ASP A 37 -0.40 13.35 6.49
N MET A 38 0.11 12.64 5.45
CA MET A 38 -0.40 12.71 4.08
C MET A 38 -1.79 12.07 3.93
N PHE A 39 -2.03 10.97 4.64
CA PHE A 39 -3.29 10.22 4.58
C PHE A 39 -4.24 10.58 5.73
N GLU A 40 -3.85 11.50 6.63
CA GLU A 40 -4.62 11.93 7.80
C GLU A 40 -5.05 10.78 8.73
N VAL A 41 -4.23 9.73 8.82
CA VAL A 41 -4.47 8.53 9.65
C VAL A 41 -3.33 8.32 10.62
N SER A 42 -3.50 7.40 11.59
CA SER A 42 -2.43 7.10 12.55
C SER A 42 -1.28 6.31 11.91
N THR A 43 -0.06 6.46 12.43
CA THR A 43 1.10 5.65 12.02
C THR A 43 0.87 4.14 12.20
N GLY A 44 0.03 3.74 13.15
CA GLY A 44 -0.36 2.34 13.34
C GLY A 44 -1.23 1.82 12.18
N GLU A 45 -2.10 2.68 11.65
CA GLU A 45 -2.96 2.35 10.51
C GLU A 45 -2.16 2.25 9.21
N ILE A 46 -1.23 3.18 8.98
CA ILE A 46 -0.24 3.09 7.89
C ILE A 46 0.53 1.77 7.94
N ARG A 47 0.97 1.37 9.15
CA ARG A 47 1.67 0.09 9.33
C ARG A 47 0.78 -1.11 9.01
N GLN A 48 -0.47 -1.08 9.48
CA GLN A 48 -1.44 -2.13 9.20
C GLN A 48 -1.71 -2.26 7.70
N TRP A 49 -1.80 -1.15 6.96
CA TRP A 49 -2.00 -1.16 5.51
C TRP A 49 -0.81 -1.81 4.78
N MET A 50 0.43 -1.46 5.15
CA MET A 50 1.63 -2.09 4.59
C MET A 50 1.70 -3.58 4.92
N ASP A 51 1.45 -3.96 6.18
CA ASP A 51 1.47 -5.37 6.60
C ASP A 51 0.42 -6.19 5.83
N THR A 52 -0.75 -5.60 5.56
CA THR A 52 -1.82 -6.22 4.78
C THR A 52 -1.43 -6.39 3.31
N TYR A 53 -0.78 -5.38 2.71
CA TYR A 53 -0.25 -5.47 1.36
C TYR A 53 0.80 -6.58 1.23
N ILE A 54 1.80 -6.60 2.12
CA ILE A 54 2.88 -7.59 2.13
C ILE A 54 2.32 -9.00 2.29
N ALA A 55 1.40 -9.21 3.24
CA ALA A 55 0.81 -10.54 3.45
C ALA A 55 0.07 -11.05 2.19
N ARG A 56 -0.58 -10.14 1.45
CA ARG A 56 -1.27 -10.48 0.19
C ARG A 56 -0.28 -10.81 -0.92
N THR A 57 0.77 -10.01 -1.10
CA THR A 57 1.78 -10.21 -2.14
C THR A 57 2.64 -11.45 -1.86
N ASP A 58 2.99 -11.70 -0.59
CA ASP A 58 3.68 -12.93 -0.17
C ASP A 58 2.83 -14.18 -0.41
N ALA A 59 1.53 -14.13 -0.09
CA ALA A 59 0.62 -15.24 -0.37
C ALA A 59 0.50 -15.51 -1.88
N GLN A 60 0.41 -14.45 -2.70
CA GLN A 60 0.41 -14.57 -4.17
C GLN A 60 1.73 -15.14 -4.69
N ALA A 61 2.87 -14.68 -4.18
CA ALA A 61 4.18 -15.19 -4.54
C ALA A 61 4.34 -16.67 -4.19
N ALA A 62 3.87 -17.09 -3.01
CA ALA A 62 3.86 -18.49 -2.60
C ALA A 62 3.02 -19.38 -3.53
N THR A 63 1.88 -18.88 -4.03
CA THR A 63 1.05 -19.63 -4.99
C THR A 63 1.62 -19.67 -6.41
N ALA A 64 2.50 -18.73 -6.77
CA ALA A 64 3.11 -18.64 -8.08
C ALA A 64 4.42 -19.46 -8.20
N GLN A 65 4.96 -19.94 -7.08
CA GLN A 65 6.15 -20.79 -7.09
C GLN A 65 5.79 -22.17 -7.67
N PRO A 66 6.44 -22.62 -8.77
CA PRO A 66 6.29 -23.98 -9.23
C PRO A 66 6.71 -24.93 -8.11
N GLY A 67 5.98 -26.04 -7.95
CA GLY A 67 6.27 -27.02 -6.90
C GLY A 67 7.73 -27.45 -6.98
N LEU A 68 8.41 -27.53 -5.83
CA LEU A 68 9.83 -27.89 -5.72
C LEU A 68 10.19 -29.25 -6.37
N PHE A 69 9.18 -30.01 -6.80
CA PHE A 69 9.26 -31.34 -7.39
C PHE A 69 8.56 -31.45 -8.76
N ASP A 70 8.13 -30.35 -9.39
CA ASP A 70 7.60 -30.35 -10.78
C ASP A 70 8.75 -30.22 -11.81
N ILE A 71 9.71 -31.16 -11.76
CA ILE A 71 10.75 -31.37 -12.78
C ILE A 71 10.67 -32.78 -13.36
#